data_AF-A0A3C0TBH4-F1
#
_entry.id   AF-A0A3C0TBH4-F1
#
_cell.length_a   1.000
_cell.length_b   1.000
_cell.length_c   1.000
_cell.angle_alpha   90.00
_cell.angle_beta   90.00
_cell.angle_gamma   90.00
#
_symmetry.space_group_name_H-M   'P 1'
#
loop_
_entity.id
_entity.type
_entity.pdbx_description
1 polymer ?
#
loop_
_entity_poly.entity_id
_entity_poly.type
_entity_poly.pdbx_seq_one_letter_code
_entity_poly.pdbx_strand_id
1 'polypeptide(L)'
;MSYAVISSFTYEPSIPLDNYKNYIETAQNSGGIGIFVGLTCDEDELKGRVEAPERGTPEKVDDFQLLEDAMSSGTFEIPELPGPSITINTSGESAETTVQNILALLPNDMKRDMMF
;
A
#
# COMPACT_ATOMS: atom_id res chain seq x y z
N MET A 1 -23.67 -17.63 -6.91
CA MET A 1 -23.62 -16.16 -6.85
C MET A 1 -22.17 -15.79 -7.05
N SER A 2 -21.79 -15.10 -8.14
CA SER A 2 -20.42 -14.63 -8.31
C SER A 2 -20.24 -13.36 -7.48
N TYR A 3 -19.30 -13.36 -6.54
CA TYR A 3 -18.92 -12.15 -5.83
C TYR A 3 -18.18 -11.25 -6.82
N ALA A 4 -18.69 -10.04 -7.04
CA ALA A 4 -18.01 -9.06 -7.87
C ALA A 4 -16.85 -8.47 -7.06
N VAL A 5 -15.62 -8.64 -7.54
CA VAL A 5 -14.45 -7.96 -6.98
C VAL A 5 -14.52 -6.50 -7.42
N ILE A 6 -14.76 -5.60 -6.48
CA ILE A 6 -14.69 -4.15 -6.72
C ILE A 6 -13.30 -3.71 -6.29
N SER A 7 -12.45 -3.35 -7.25
CA SER A 7 -11.18 -2.68 -6.98
C SER A 7 -11.33 -1.17 -7.18
N SER A 8 -10.87 -0.40 -6.19
CA SER A 8 -10.80 1.06 -6.25
C SER A 8 -9.39 1.47 -5.85
N PHE A 9 -8.80 2.40 -6.60
CA PHE A 9 -7.48 2.95 -6.34
C PHE A 9 -7.64 4.44 -6.05
N THR A 10 -7.17 4.88 -4.89
CA THR A 10 -7.14 6.29 -4.52
C THR A 10 -5.68 6.69 -4.32
N TYR A 11 -5.23 7.69 -5.07
CA TYR A 11 -3.92 8.31 -4.87
C TYR A 11 -4.11 9.54 -3.99
N GLU A 12 -3.63 9.48 -2.75
CA GLU A 12 -3.59 10.63 -1.85
C GLU A 12 -2.15 10.90 -1.41
N PRO A 13 -1.69 12.16 -1.40
CA PRO A 13 -0.33 12.52 -1.00
C PRO A 13 -0.06 12.24 0.49
N SER A 14 -1.11 12.13 1.29
CA SER A 14 -1.09 11.64 2.67
C SER A 14 -2.39 10.88 2.90
N ILE A 15 -2.29 9.62 3.34
CA ILE A 15 -3.46 8.79 3.61
C ILE A 15 -3.85 8.97 5.09
N PRO A 16 -4.95 9.67 5.42
CA PRO A 16 -5.46 9.73 6.79
C PRO A 16 -6.00 8.35 7.17
N LEU A 17 -5.17 7.51 7.82
CA LEU A 17 -5.52 6.12 8.13
C LEU A 17 -6.83 5.97 8.92
N ASP A 18 -7.20 6.97 9.71
CA ASP A 18 -8.49 6.99 10.42
C ASP A 18 -9.70 6.93 9.49
N ASN A 19 -9.60 7.47 8.27
CA ASN A 19 -10.66 7.37 7.27
C ASN A 19 -10.84 5.92 6.75
N TYR A 20 -9.76 5.14 6.74
CA TYR A 20 -9.77 3.75 6.27
C TYR A 20 -10.24 2.76 7.34
N LYS A 21 -10.13 3.13 8.63
CA LYS A 21 -10.71 2.35 9.73
C LYS A 21 -12.22 2.18 9.53
N ASN A 22 -12.93 3.27 9.24
CA ASN A 22 -14.38 3.25 8.99
C ASN A 22 -14.76 2.39 7.76
N TYR A 23 -13.94 2.44 6.70
CA TYR A 23 -14.18 1.63 5.50
C TYR A 23 -14.06 0.13 5.81
N ILE A 24 -13.08 -0.25 6.63
CA ILE A 24 -12.87 -1.64 7.03
C ILE A 24 -13.94 -2.13 7.99
N GLU A 25 -14.32 -1.33 8.98
CA GLU A 25 -15.45 -1.65 9.85
C GLU A 25 -16.73 -1.89 9.03
N THR A 26 -16.97 -1.05 8.03
CA THR A 26 -18.11 -1.21 7.11
C THR A 26 -18.02 -2.51 6.30
N ALA A 27 -16.83 -2.82 5.75
CA ALA A 27 -16.61 -4.07 5.03
C ALA A 27 -16.82 -5.29 5.94
N GLN A 28 -16.26 -5.28 7.15
CA GLN A 28 -16.41 -6.34 8.14
C GLN A 28 -17.87 -6.55 8.55
N ASN A 29 -18.63 -5.47 8.77
CA ASN A 29 -20.07 -5.54 9.11
C ASN A 29 -20.92 -6.20 8.01
N SER A 30 -20.45 -6.18 6.75
CA SER A 30 -21.08 -6.86 5.62
C SER A 30 -20.56 -8.30 5.38
N GLY A 31 -19.67 -8.80 6.25
CA GLY A 31 -19.00 -10.10 6.11
C GLY A 31 -17.79 -10.08 5.19
N GLY A 32 -17.35 -8.90 4.74
CA GLY A 32 -16.13 -8.72 3.95
C GLY A 32 -14.85 -8.82 4.78
N ILE A 33 -13.75 -9.18 4.13
CA ILE A 33 -12.43 -9.28 4.75
C ILE A 33 -11.57 -8.11 4.25
N GLY A 34 -11.06 -7.31 5.18
CA GLY A 34 -10.09 -6.26 4.90
C GLY A 34 -8.71 -6.64 5.44
N ILE A 35 -7.67 -6.43 4.64
CA ILE A 35 -6.26 -6.60 5.03
C ILE A 35 -5.46 -5.39 4.55
N PHE A 36 -4.58 -4.87 5.41
CA PHE A 36 -3.61 -3.85 5.00
C PHE A 36 -2.33 -4.49 4.50
N VAL A 37 -1.79 -3.94 3.42
CA VAL A 37 -0.50 -4.36 2.87
C VAL A 37 0.46 -3.19 2.96
N GLY A 38 1.44 -3.27 3.86
CA GLY A 38 2.57 -2.35 3.90
C GLY A 38 3.63 -2.78 2.92
N LEU A 39 4.04 -1.87 2.04
CA LEU A 39 5.16 -2.07 1.13
C LEU A 39 6.35 -1.25 1.63
N THR A 40 7.44 -1.93 1.94
CA THR A 40 8.71 -1.29 2.32
C THR A 40 9.74 -1.50 1.22
N CYS A 41 10.75 -0.66 1.16
CA CYS A 41 11.95 -0.90 0.37
C CYS A 41 13.15 -0.20 1.03
N ASP A 42 14.34 -0.56 0.60
CA ASP A 42 15.56 0.10 1.01
C ASP A 42 15.57 1.55 0.51
N GLU A 43 16.28 2.42 1.24
CA GLU A 43 16.27 3.87 1.01
C GLU A 43 16.74 4.27 -0.38
N ASP A 44 17.83 3.65 -0.86
CA ASP A 44 18.39 3.89 -2.20
C ASP A 44 17.37 3.58 -3.31
N GLU A 45 16.57 2.53 -3.11
CA GLU A 45 15.54 2.14 -4.06
C GLU A 45 14.32 3.06 -3.98
N LEU A 46 13.96 3.50 -2.78
CA LEU A 46 12.91 4.50 -2.61
C LEU A 46 13.28 5.79 -3.35
N LYS A 47 14.52 6.25 -3.17
CA LYS A 47 15.08 7.41 -3.85
C LYS A 47 15.04 7.26 -5.37
N GLY A 48 15.56 6.15 -5.88
CA GLY A 48 15.54 5.86 -7.32
C GLY A 48 14.13 5.82 -7.91
N ARG A 49 13.14 5.28 -7.18
CA ARG A 49 11.73 5.25 -7.59
C ARG A 49 11.05 6.62 -7.48
N VAL A 50 11.49 7.50 -6.57
CA VAL A 50 10.96 8.86 -6.39
C VAL A 50 11.47 9.81 -7.46
N GLU A 51 12.75 9.69 -7.80
CA GLU A 51 13.41 10.55 -8.79
C GLU A 51 13.27 10.01 -10.23
N ALA A 52 12.65 8.84 -10.41
CA ALA A 52 12.46 8.22 -11.72
C ALA A 52 11.71 9.17 -12.69
N PRO A 53 12.22 9.39 -13.92
CA PRO A 53 11.59 10.29 -14.90
C PRO A 53 10.12 9.95 -15.21
N GLU A 54 9.77 8.66 -15.12
CA GLU A 54 8.42 8.13 -15.35
C GLU A 54 7.41 8.57 -14.27
N ARG A 55 7.90 9.07 -13.13
CA ARG A 55 7.08 9.57 -12.02
C ARG A 55 6.62 11.02 -12.22
N GLY A 56 7.18 11.73 -13.20
CA GLY A 56 6.96 13.16 -13.53
C GLY A 56 5.52 13.52 -13.94
N THR A 57 4.56 13.27 -13.06
CA THR A 57 3.22 13.85 -13.07
C THR A 57 3.20 15.00 -12.06
N PRO A 58 2.60 16.15 -12.39
CA PRO A 58 2.80 17.42 -11.68
C PRO A 58 2.30 17.48 -10.22
N GLU A 59 1.74 16.40 -9.69
CA GLU A 59 1.13 16.34 -8.35
C GLU A 59 1.84 15.38 -7.39
N LYS A 60 2.92 14.71 -7.84
CA LYS A 60 3.69 13.78 -7.00
C LYS A 60 4.95 14.48 -6.50
N VAL A 61 5.31 14.25 -5.24
CA VAL A 61 6.62 14.63 -4.70
C VAL A 61 7.68 13.91 -5.53
N ASP A 62 8.41 14.70 -6.33
CA ASP A 62 9.51 14.32 -7.21
C ASP A 62 10.87 14.67 -6.58
N ASP A 63 10.86 15.40 -5.48
CA ASP A 63 12.04 15.73 -4.68
C ASP A 63 12.15 14.81 -3.46
N PHE A 64 13.07 13.84 -3.52
CA PHE A 64 13.38 12.97 -2.39
C PHE A 64 13.93 13.73 -1.18
N GLN A 65 14.55 14.90 -1.39
CA GLN A 65 15.09 15.72 -0.31
C GLN A 65 14.00 16.20 0.64
N LEU A 66 12.80 16.50 0.14
CA LEU A 66 11.65 16.85 0.97
C LEU A 66 11.21 15.70 1.88
N LEU A 67 11.37 14.45 1.42
CA LEU A 67 11.10 13.26 2.23
C LEU A 67 12.20 13.03 3.27
N GLU A 68 13.47 13.15 2.89
CA GLU A 68 14.61 13.06 3.81
C GLU A 68 14.52 14.11 4.94
N ASP A 69 14.18 15.35 4.60
CA ASP A 69 14.01 16.46 5.55
C ASP A 69 12.82 16.20 6.51
N ALA A 70 11.73 15.62 6.01
CA ALA A 70 10.58 15.25 6.83
C ALA A 70 10.89 14.07 7.78
N MET A 71 11.65 13.07 7.32
CA MET A 71 12.09 11.94 8.16
C MET A 71 13.11 12.38 9.21
N SER A 72 14.10 13.16 8.83
CA SER A 72 15.17 13.63 9.72
C SER A 72 14.69 14.62 10.78
N SER A 73 13.64 15.40 10.49
CA SER A 73 13.00 16.29 11.47
C SER A 73 12.10 15.54 12.48
N GLY A 74 11.87 14.23 12.30
CA GLY A 74 10.93 13.45 13.10
C GLY A 74 9.47 13.83 12.87
N THR A 75 9.18 14.63 11.84
CA THR A 75 7.82 15.06 11.47
C THR A 75 7.09 13.96 10.71
N PHE A 76 7.85 13.04 10.09
CA PHE A 76 7.32 11.89 9.38
C PHE A 76 7.30 10.65 10.28
N GLU A 77 6.14 10.34 10.84
CA GLU A 77 5.91 9.07 11.52
C GLU A 77 5.31 8.06 10.53
N ILE A 78 5.93 6.89 10.38
CA ILE A 78 5.31 5.77 9.67
C ILE A 78 4.26 5.19 10.60
N PRO A 79 2.97 5.36 10.30
CA PRO A 79 1.94 4.87 11.20
C PRO A 79 1.90 3.34 11.21
N GLU A 80 1.52 2.76 12.34
CA GLU A 80 1.20 1.34 12.41
C GLU A 80 -0.01 1.03 11.50
N LEU A 81 0.08 -0.05 10.74
CA LEU A 81 -1.02 -0.49 9.90
C LEU A 81 -2.20 -0.94 10.78
N PRO A 82 -3.44 -0.52 10.50
CA PRO A 82 -4.58 -0.93 11.31
C PRO A 82 -4.94 -2.41 11.08
N GLY A 83 -5.54 -3.05 12.08
CA GLY A 83 -6.19 -4.37 11.90
C GLY A 83 -5.23 -5.48 11.39
N PRO A 84 -5.76 -6.51 10.70
CA PRO A 84 -4.94 -7.52 10.05
C PRO A 84 -4.07 -6.90 8.96
N SER A 85 -2.75 -7.03 9.09
CA SER A 85 -1.81 -6.45 8.15
C SER A 85 -0.71 -7.42 7.75
N ILE A 86 -0.21 -7.27 6.52
CA ILE A 86 1.01 -7.91 6.03
C ILE A 86 2.00 -6.82 5.62
N THR A 87 3.28 -7.06 5.85
CA THR A 87 4.36 -6.17 5.41
C THR A 87 5.26 -6.94 4.46
N ILE A 88 5.57 -6.35 3.31
CA ILE A 88 6.39 -6.95 2.26
C ILE A 88 7.51 -5.98 1.92
N ASN A 89 8.75 -6.47 1.96
CA ASN A 89 9.88 -5.76 1.41
C ASN A 89 9.91 -5.98 -0.11
N THR A 90 9.84 -4.88 -0.85
CA THR A 90 9.78 -4.84 -2.33
C THR A 90 11.13 -4.51 -2.96
N SER A 91 12.21 -4.55 -2.17
CA SER A 91 13.54 -4.16 -2.67
C SER A 91 14.03 -5.14 -3.74
N GLY A 92 14.40 -4.61 -4.89
CA GLY A 92 14.81 -5.37 -6.06
C GLY A 92 13.67 -6.11 -6.76
N GLU A 93 12.41 -5.92 -6.34
CA GLU A 93 11.26 -6.59 -6.92
C GLU A 93 10.57 -5.74 -7.99
N SER A 94 10.05 -6.41 -9.02
CA SER A 94 9.11 -5.80 -9.95
C SER A 94 7.72 -5.72 -9.33
N ALA A 95 6.88 -4.80 -9.82
CA ALA A 95 5.48 -4.72 -9.39
C ALA A 95 4.72 -6.04 -9.58
N GLU A 96 5.00 -6.78 -10.67
CA GLU A 96 4.39 -8.08 -10.93
C GLU A 96 4.78 -9.11 -9.86
N THR A 97 6.07 -9.18 -9.50
CA THR A 97 6.58 -10.06 -8.45
C THR A 97 5.95 -9.72 -7.10
N THR A 98 5.91 -8.42 -6.75
CA THR A 98 5.31 -7.96 -5.50
C THR A 98 3.82 -8.31 -5.43
N VAL A 99 3.06 -8.19 -6.53
CA VAL A 99 1.65 -8.61 -6.57
C VAL A 99 1.52 -10.11 -6.29
N GLN A 100 2.36 -10.96 -6.91
CA GLN A 100 2.32 -12.40 -6.64
C GLN A 100 2.64 -12.72 -5.17
N ASN A 101 3.59 -11.99 -4.57
CA ASN A 101 3.92 -12.12 -3.15
C ASN A 101 2.75 -11.73 -2.24
N ILE A 102 2.04 -10.64 -2.56
CA ILE A 102 0.82 -10.24 -1.83
C ILE A 102 -0.22 -11.37 -1.91
N LEU A 103 -0.52 -11.84 -3.13
CA LEU A 103 -1.52 -12.90 -3.35
C LEU A 103 -1.16 -14.19 -2.62
N ALA A 104 0.13 -14.56 -2.58
CA ALA A 104 0.60 -15.74 -1.86
C ALA A 104 0.39 -15.64 -0.34
N LEU A 105 0.40 -14.43 0.22
CA LEU A 105 0.24 -14.19 1.65
C LEU A 105 -1.22 -13.96 2.08
N LEU A 106 -2.15 -13.78 1.13
CA LEU A 106 -3.56 -13.61 1.47
C LEU A 106 -4.14 -14.85 2.19
N PRO A 107 -5.07 -14.67 3.14
CA PRO A 107 -5.84 -15.76 3.71
C PRO A 107 -6.54 -16.62 2.64
N ASN A 108 -6.67 -17.92 2.89
CA ASN A 108 -7.29 -18.85 1.94
C ASN A 108 -8.73 -18.45 1.56
N ASP A 109 -9.44 -17.82 2.49
CA ASP A 109 -10.80 -17.35 2.28
C ASP A 109 -10.86 -16.18 1.28
N MET A 110 -9.79 -15.37 1.18
CA MET A 110 -9.67 -14.32 0.16
C MET A 110 -9.16 -14.88 -1.18
N LYS A 111 -8.30 -15.90 -1.16
CA LYS A 111 -7.75 -16.53 -2.38
C LYS A 111 -8.81 -17.25 -3.21
N ARG A 112 -9.84 -17.82 -2.57
CA ARG A 112 -10.92 -18.57 -3.24
C ARG A 112 -11.69 -17.74 -4.27
N ASP A 113 -11.81 -16.43 -4.05
CA ASP A 113 -12.57 -15.53 -4.92
C ASP A 113 -11.68 -14.80 -5.95
N MET A 114 -10.36 -15.02 -5.91
CA MET A 114 -9.37 -14.35 -6.78
C MET A 114 -8.76 -15.27 -7.85
N MET A 115 -9.32 -16.47 -8.06
CA MET A 115 -8.88 -17.33 -9.17
C MET A 115 -9.24 -16.69 -10.51
N PHE A 116 -8.23 -16.12 -11.17
CA PHE A 116 -8.25 -15.69 -12.58
C PHE A 116 -8.33 -16.90 -13.52
#